data_AF-A0A2H5ZCH4-F1
#
_entry.id   AF-A0A2H5ZCH4-F1
#
_cell.length_a   1.000
_cell.length_b   1.000
_cell.length_c   1.000
_cell.angle_alpha   90.00
_cell.angle_beta   90.00
_cell.angle_gamma   90.00
#
_symmetry.space_group_name_H-M   'P 1'
#
loop_
_entity.id
_entity.type
_entity.pdbx_description
1 polymer ?
#
loop_
_entity_poly.entity_id
_entity_poly.type
_entity_poly.pdbx_seq_one_letter_code
_entity_poly.pdbx_strand_id
1 'polypeptide(L)'
;MLFDAVFVGLFVLGWLACGLLAWLAGSVATRGNAGLATLPLAALAGVTGGLIVPFAGFTGGGGLAASFAAAASLAGLVTFARIISRTGRGP
;
A
#
# COMPACT_ATOMS: atom_id res chain seq x y z
N MET A 1 -8.37 -9.15 24.01
CA MET A 1 -9.50 -8.69 23.17
C MET A 1 -9.34 -7.23 22.75
N LEU A 2 -9.50 -6.25 23.67
CA LEU A 2 -9.35 -4.83 23.28
C LEU A 2 -7.92 -4.49 22.84
N PHE A 3 -6.92 -4.96 23.58
CA PHE A 3 -5.50 -4.77 23.23
C PHE A 3 -5.17 -5.30 21.83
N ASP A 4 -5.61 -6.52 21.52
CA ASP A 4 -5.37 -7.15 20.22
C ASP A 4 -6.06 -6.37 19.09
N ALA A 5 -7.30 -5.92 19.31
CA ALA A 5 -8.03 -5.11 18.34
C ALA A 5 -7.33 -3.77 18.07
N VAL A 6 -6.82 -3.10 19.11
CA VAL A 6 -6.04 -1.87 18.97
C VAL A 6 -4.75 -2.13 18.19
N PHE A 7 -4.06 -3.23 18.49
CA PHE A 7 -2.81 -3.58 17.82
C PHE A 7 -3.02 -3.86 16.32
N VAL A 8 -4.01 -4.69 15.98
CA VAL A 8 -4.41 -4.94 14.59
C VAL A 8 -4.85 -3.64 13.90
N GLY A 9 -5.60 -2.79 14.59
CA GLY A 9 -6.01 -1.49 14.07
C GLY A 9 -4.82 -0.59 13.71
N LEU A 10 -3.81 -0.50 14.58
CA LEU A 10 -2.59 0.25 14.31
C LEU A 10 -1.80 -0.31 13.12
N PHE A 11 -1.74 -1.63 12.97
CA PHE A 11 -1.13 -2.27 11.80
C PHE A 11 -1.86 -1.91 10.50
N VAL A 12 -3.18 -2.03 10.50
CA VAL A 12 -4.00 -1.67 9.33
C VAL A 12 -3.85 -0.20 8.98
N LEU A 13 -3.88 0.70 9.98
CA LEU A 13 -3.64 2.13 9.77
C LEU A 13 -2.24 2.41 9.21
N GLY A 14 -1.23 1.71 9.70
CA GLY A 14 0.12 1.81 9.18
C GLY A 14 0.24 1.33 7.73
N TRP A 15 -0.38 0.20 7.38
CA TRP A 15 -0.41 -0.29 5.99
C TRP A 15 -1.18 0.65 5.05
N LEU A 16 -2.29 1.23 5.52
CA LEU A 16 -3.02 2.27 4.81
C LEU A 16 -2.14 3.50 4.57
N ALA A 17 -1.36 3.92 5.57
CA ALA A 17 -0.42 5.03 5.43
C ALA A 17 0.65 4.73 4.37
N CYS A 18 1.20 3.51 4.33
CA CYS A 18 2.09 3.09 3.24
C CYS A 18 1.42 3.17 1.87
N GLY A 19 0.16 2.73 1.76
CA GLY A 19 -0.63 2.83 0.53
C GLY A 19 -0.85 4.28 0.08
N LEU A 20 -1.16 5.17 1.02
CA LEU A 20 -1.32 6.60 0.78
C LEU A 20 -0.01 7.26 0.35
N LEU A 21 1.12 6.91 0.97
CA LEU A 21 2.43 7.41 0.59
C LEU A 21 2.82 6.98 -0.83
N ALA A 22 2.55 5.73 -1.20
CA ALA A 22 2.76 5.25 -2.57
C ALA A 22 1.90 6.01 -3.59
N TRP A 23 0.63 6.25 -3.27
CA TRP A 23 -0.25 7.08 -4.10
C TRP A 23 0.24 8.52 -4.21
N LEU A 24 0.70 9.12 -3.11
CA LEU A 24 1.22 10.48 -3.08
C LEU A 24 2.48 10.58 -3.94
N ALA A 25 3.40 9.63 -3.80
CA ALA A 25 4.62 9.55 -4.61
C ALA A 25 4.28 9.45 -6.11
N GLY A 26 3.34 8.57 -6.49
CA GLY A 26 2.85 8.46 -7.86
C GLY A 26 2.15 9.73 -8.36
N SER A 27 1.41 10.42 -7.49
CA SER A 27 0.76 11.69 -7.78
C SER A 27 1.78 12.80 -8.04
N VAL A 28 2.81 12.92 -7.21
CA VAL A 28 3.90 13.88 -7.41
C VAL A 28 4.64 13.58 -8.72
N ALA A 29 5.00 12.33 -8.97
CA ALA A 29 5.69 11.91 -10.19
C ALA A 29 4.90 12.21 -11.47
N THR A 30 3.56 12.14 -11.40
CA THR A 30 2.66 12.41 -12.52
C THR A 30 2.04 13.80 -12.51
N ARG A 31 2.54 14.71 -11.66
CA ARG A 31 2.02 16.09 -11.50
C ARG A 31 0.50 16.14 -11.24
N GLY A 32 -0.01 15.21 -10.43
CA GLY A 32 -1.42 15.12 -10.04
C GLY A 32 -2.29 14.24 -10.96
N ASN A 33 -1.75 13.72 -12.07
CA ASN A 33 -2.54 12.95 -13.03
C ASN A 33 -2.84 11.50 -12.58
N ALA A 34 -2.25 11.04 -11.47
CA ALA A 34 -2.64 9.79 -10.83
C ALA A 34 -4.14 9.82 -10.43
N GLY A 35 -4.68 10.97 -10.03
CA GLY A 35 -6.11 11.15 -9.75
C GLY A 35 -6.62 10.41 -8.51
N LEU A 36 -7.71 10.92 -7.93
CA LEU A 36 -8.32 10.37 -6.71
C LEU A 36 -8.79 8.92 -6.87
N ALA A 37 -9.07 8.48 -8.09
CA ALA A 37 -9.53 7.12 -8.37
C ALA A 37 -8.45 6.03 -8.13
N THR A 38 -7.15 6.35 -8.08
CA THR A 38 -6.12 5.36 -7.67
C THR A 38 -5.95 5.25 -6.17
N LEU A 39 -6.39 6.25 -5.41
CA LEU A 39 -6.21 6.29 -3.96
C LEU A 39 -6.79 5.04 -3.26
N PRO A 40 -8.05 4.63 -3.50
CA PRO A 40 -8.58 3.43 -2.84
C PRO A 40 -7.83 2.16 -3.26
N LEU A 41 -7.34 2.11 -4.50
CA LEU A 41 -6.57 0.98 -5.03
C LEU A 41 -5.19 0.86 -4.39
N ALA A 42 -4.50 1.98 -4.20
CA ALA A 42 -3.21 2.04 -3.51
C ALA A 42 -3.34 1.73 -2.01
N ALA A 43 -4.40 2.23 -1.37
CA ALA A 43 -4.72 1.91 0.02
C ALA A 43 -5.00 0.42 0.21
N LEU A 44 -5.83 -0.18 -0.66
CA LEU A 44 -6.13 -1.61 -0.63
C LEU A 44 -4.87 -2.44 -0.86
N ALA A 45 -4.02 -2.06 -1.84
CA ALA A 45 -2.76 -2.72 -2.12
C ALA A 45 -1.77 -2.63 -0.93
N GLY A 46 -1.76 -1.52 -0.19
CA GLY A 46 -0.98 -1.40 1.03
C GLY A 46 -1.42 -2.40 2.10
N VAL A 47 -2.72 -2.50 2.34
CA VAL A 47 -3.29 -3.44 3.32
C VAL A 47 -3.07 -4.89 2.90
N THR A 48 -3.29 -5.26 1.65
CA THR A 48 -3.07 -6.63 1.16
C THR A 48 -1.60 -7.00 1.18
N GLY A 49 -0.69 -6.08 0.79
CA GLY A 49 0.75 -6.29 0.87
C GLY A 49 1.22 -6.51 2.30
N GLY A 50 0.69 -5.72 3.25
CA GLY A 50 0.97 -5.89 4.67
C GLY A 50 0.49 -7.21 5.24
N LEU A 51 -0.71 -7.66 4.87
CA LEU A 51 -1.32 -8.91 5.32
C LEU A 51 -0.60 -10.17 4.80
N ILE A 52 0.00 -10.13 3.61
CA ILE A 52 0.69 -11.31 3.04
C ILE A 52 1.81 -11.82 3.96
N VAL A 53 2.49 -10.93 4.67
CA VAL A 53 3.65 -11.27 5.51
C VAL A 53 3.29 -12.14 6.72
N PRO A 54 2.31 -11.79 7.57
CA PRO A 54 1.86 -12.68 8.63
C PRO A 54 1.23 -13.98 8.10
N PHE A 55 0.51 -13.94 6.96
CA PHE A 55 0.00 -15.17 6.32
C PHE A 55 1.11 -16.09 5.82
N ALA A 56 2.26 -15.54 5.44
CA ALA A 56 3.45 -16.29 5.07
C ALA A 56 4.24 -16.83 6.29
N GLY A 57 3.78 -16.58 7.52
CA GLY A 57 4.38 -17.10 8.74
C GLY A 57 5.57 -16.30 9.28
N PHE A 58 5.85 -15.10 8.72
CA PHE A 58 6.91 -14.24 9.25
C PHE A 58 6.44 -13.50 10.50
N THR A 59 7.08 -13.76 11.63
CA THR A 59 6.73 -13.19 12.95
C THR A 59 7.89 -12.38 13.57
N GLY A 60 7.60 -11.68 14.66
CA GLY A 60 8.59 -10.88 15.40
C GLY A 60 8.98 -9.57 14.70
N GLY A 61 10.09 -8.96 15.14
CA GLY A 61 10.54 -7.65 14.62
C GLY A 61 10.87 -7.66 13.12
N GLY A 62 11.41 -8.78 12.61
CA GLY A 62 11.67 -8.95 11.18
C GLY A 62 10.39 -9.04 10.36
N GLY A 63 9.38 -9.80 10.83
CA GLY A 63 8.07 -9.87 10.19
C GLY A 63 7.33 -8.52 10.18
N LEU A 64 7.51 -7.71 11.23
CA LEU A 64 6.98 -6.35 11.29
C LEU A 64 7.57 -5.48 10.17
N ALA A 65 8.90 -5.40 10.07
CA ALA A 65 9.55 -4.60 9.03
C ALA A 65 9.20 -5.11 7.62
N ALA A 66 9.18 -6.43 7.43
CA ALA A 66 8.82 -7.05 6.16
C ALA A 66 7.37 -6.73 5.76
N SER A 67 6.43 -6.69 6.70
CA SER A 67 5.03 -6.35 6.45
C SER A 67 4.86 -4.92 5.93
N PHE A 68 5.54 -3.95 6.53
CA PHE A 68 5.53 -2.57 6.03
C PHE A 68 6.24 -2.42 4.68
N ALA A 69 7.35 -3.12 4.48
CA ALA A 69 8.05 -3.13 3.20
C ALA A 69 7.18 -3.73 2.07
N ALA A 70 6.46 -4.83 2.36
CA ALA A 70 5.53 -5.46 1.44
C ALA A 70 4.31 -4.58 1.13
N ALA A 71 3.76 -3.90 2.14
CA ALA A 71 2.70 -2.91 1.96
C ALA A 71 3.13 -1.78 1.02
N ALA A 72 4.32 -1.20 1.26
CA ALA A 72 4.85 -0.11 0.43
C ALA A 72 5.17 -0.56 -1.00
N SER A 73 5.77 -1.74 -1.17
CA SER A 73 6.16 -2.25 -2.49
C SER A 73 4.94 -2.60 -3.35
N LEU A 74 3.93 -3.27 -2.77
CA LEU A 74 2.73 -3.63 -3.52
C LEU A 74 1.90 -2.40 -3.88
N ALA A 75 1.73 -1.47 -2.95
CA ALA A 75 1.05 -0.21 -3.22
C ALA A 75 1.77 0.64 -4.28
N GLY A 76 3.09 0.72 -4.21
CA GLY A 76 3.93 1.39 -5.21
C GLY A 76 3.76 0.77 -6.58
N LEU A 77 3.85 -0.56 -6.67
CA LEU A 77 3.73 -1.31 -7.92
C LEU A 77 2.36 -1.12 -8.57
N VAL A 78 1.28 -1.22 -7.80
CA VAL A 78 -0.09 -1.02 -8.31
C VAL A 78 -0.30 0.42 -8.79
N THR A 79 0.18 1.40 -8.02
CA THR A 79 0.06 2.83 -8.40
C THR A 79 0.82 3.09 -9.71
N PHE A 80 2.04 2.59 -9.82
CA PHE A 80 2.89 2.81 -11.00
C PHE A 80 2.38 2.04 -12.22
N ALA A 81 1.97 0.78 -12.07
CA ALA A 81 1.36 -0.01 -13.13
C ALA A 81 0.11 0.69 -13.70
N ARG A 82 -0.70 1.28 -12.83
CA ARG A 82 -1.90 2.03 -13.24
C ARG A 82 -1.54 3.29 -14.01
N ILE A 83 -0.51 4.02 -13.58
CA ILE A 83 0.01 5.19 -14.32
C ILE A 83 0.45 4.78 -15.73
N ILE A 84 1.29 3.75 -15.86
CA ILE A 84 1.76 3.25 -17.16
C ILE A 84 0.59 2.82 -18.05
N SER A 85 -0.37 2.08 -17.49
CA SER A 85 -1.54 1.59 -18.24
C SER A 85 -2.42 2.70 -18.82
N ARG A 86 -2.44 3.88 -18.18
CA ARG A 86 -3.16 5.05 -18.69
C ARG A 86 -2.38 5.75 -19.79
N THR A 87 -1.06 5.81 -19.69
CA THR A 87 -0.21 6.39 -20.74
C THR A 87 -0.26 5.59 -22.04
N GLY A 88 -0.44 4.26 -21.98
CA GLY A 88 -0.58 3.39 -23.16
C GLY A 88 -1.95 3.44 -23.86
N ARG A 89 -2.97 4.06 -23.24
CA ARG A 89 -4.27 4.36 -23.84
C ARG A 89 -4.34 5.85 -24.21
N GLY A 90 -3.52 6.26 -25.17
CA GLY A 90 -3.74 7.53 -25.87
C GLY A 90 -4.91 7.42 -26.84
N PRO A 91 -5.60 8.54 -27.16
CA PRO A 91 -6.64 8.57 -28.19
C PRO A 91 -6.12 8.15 -29.58
#